data_AF-A0AA42R0Z2-F1
#
_entry.id   AF-A0AA42R0Z2-F1
#
_cell.length_a   1.000
_cell.length_b   1.000
_cell.length_c   1.000
_cell.angle_alpha   90.00
_cell.angle_beta   90.00
_cell.angle_gamma   90.00
#
_symmetry.space_group_name_H-M   'P 1'
#
loop_
_entity.id
_entity.type
_entity.pdbx_description
1 polymer ?
#
loop_
_entity_poly.entity_id
_entity_poly.type
_entity_poly.pdbx_seq_one_letter_code
_entity_poly.pdbx_strand_id
1 'polypeptide(L)'
;MDLYHFTAIPMLHSILASEGIKEGYLTLYDGKIFHNQVWLTTSPLPYGHGLCNGTEILSESEKSFMRRAGDMPESAPINGTHNKKLIRLKIDAEWIKKQPGFSSYTKLMRDLGQPKAYVKYVGAMGVEGARCMTDEQISKLMRKGNTKEDTWYIFNGVIPPSKIVAVEYMETRDKYVPYDFEAHGRGYIENSGIYPISSLLLSELNNEMQGITFLPGSVMTFCHKENSEENILFRHECFTCSISLKNFSVLIATGDETSFYTHQEALKYWAQKNSNELHQLFEKALESYHRYYG
;
A
#
# COMPACT_ATOMS: atom_id res chain seq x y z
N MET A 1 4.05 3.69 -24.19
CA MET A 1 3.34 4.46 -23.15
C MET A 1 3.52 3.71 -21.85
N ASP A 2 4.19 4.32 -20.89
CA ASP A 2 4.37 3.76 -19.55
C ASP A 2 3.13 4.03 -18.68
N LEU A 3 2.89 3.15 -17.71
CA LEU A 3 1.82 3.27 -16.72
C LEU A 3 2.41 3.16 -15.33
N TYR A 4 2.01 4.08 -14.47
CA TYR A 4 2.51 4.21 -13.11
C TYR A 4 1.39 4.10 -12.08
N HIS A 5 1.69 3.50 -10.95
CA HIS A 5 0.88 3.54 -9.73
C HIS A 5 1.70 4.20 -8.61
N PHE A 6 1.09 5.13 -7.89
CA PHE A 6 1.73 5.78 -6.75
C PHE A 6 1.19 5.23 -5.45
N THR A 7 2.07 4.91 -4.50
CA THR A 7 1.70 4.32 -3.23
C THR A 7 2.64 4.77 -2.10
N ALA A 8 2.32 4.34 -0.88
CA ALA A 8 3.15 4.60 0.30
C ALA A 8 4.02 3.38 0.63
N ILE A 9 5.10 3.59 1.36
CA ILE A 9 6.04 2.53 1.77
C ILE A 9 5.34 1.38 2.52
N PRO A 10 4.45 1.61 3.51
CA PRO A 10 3.76 0.50 4.19
C PRO A 10 2.89 -0.32 3.24
N MET A 11 2.23 0.35 2.29
CA MET A 11 1.37 -0.31 1.30
C MET A 11 2.19 -1.09 0.28
N LEU A 12 3.38 -0.60 -0.10
CA LEU A 12 4.29 -1.30 -1.00
C LEU A 12 4.61 -2.72 -0.51
N HIS A 13 4.95 -2.88 0.77
CA HIS A 13 5.29 -4.19 1.31
C HIS A 13 4.09 -5.15 1.33
N SER A 14 2.88 -4.63 1.52
CA SER A 14 1.66 -5.43 1.37
C SER A 14 1.47 -5.85 -0.10
N ILE A 15 1.63 -4.92 -1.03
CA ILE A 15 1.49 -5.17 -2.48
C ILE A 15 2.50 -6.24 -2.94
N LEU A 16 3.78 -6.12 -2.57
CA LEU A 16 4.82 -7.02 -3.06
C LEU A 16 4.78 -8.40 -2.40
N ALA A 17 4.39 -8.48 -1.13
CA ALA A 17 4.38 -9.73 -0.37
C ALA A 17 3.00 -10.42 -0.33
N SER A 18 2.03 -9.96 -1.11
CA SER A 18 0.67 -10.53 -1.16
C SER A 18 0.15 -10.54 -2.61
N GLU A 19 -1.17 -10.45 -2.81
CA GLU A 19 -1.86 -10.60 -4.10
C GLU A 19 -1.55 -9.48 -5.13
N GLY A 20 -0.71 -8.50 -4.82
CA GLY A 20 -0.42 -7.37 -5.70
C GLY A 20 -1.35 -6.17 -5.49
N ILE A 21 -1.51 -5.35 -6.53
CA ILE A 21 -2.32 -4.13 -6.47
C ILE A 21 -3.78 -4.50 -6.79
N LYS A 22 -4.65 -4.47 -5.78
CA LYS A 22 -6.09 -4.75 -5.92
C LYS A 22 -7.00 -3.67 -5.32
N GLU A 23 -6.45 -2.83 -4.45
CA GLU A 23 -7.22 -1.88 -3.66
C GLU A 23 -7.32 -0.51 -4.31
N GLY A 24 -8.40 0.19 -3.98
CA GLY A 24 -8.71 1.54 -4.44
C GLY A 24 -10.21 1.70 -4.67
N TYR A 25 -10.64 2.94 -4.91
CA TYR A 25 -12.06 3.25 -5.08
C TYR A 25 -12.30 4.26 -6.19
N LEU A 26 -13.48 4.20 -6.80
CA LEU A 26 -13.98 5.18 -7.75
C LEU A 26 -15.32 5.72 -7.23
N THR A 27 -15.40 7.02 -7.00
CA THR A 27 -16.64 7.68 -6.58
C THR A 27 -17.35 8.26 -7.80
N LEU A 28 -18.68 8.10 -7.84
CA LEU A 28 -19.56 8.69 -8.84
C LEU A 28 -20.21 9.98 -8.31
N TYR A 29 -20.81 10.76 -9.21
CA TYR A 29 -21.44 12.04 -8.86
C TYR A 29 -22.58 11.89 -7.84
N ASP A 30 -23.32 10.78 -7.91
CA ASP A 30 -24.41 10.45 -6.97
C ASP A 30 -23.92 9.94 -5.61
N GLY A 31 -22.60 9.89 -5.40
CA GLY A 31 -21.97 9.41 -4.18
C GLY A 31 -21.77 7.89 -4.12
N LYS A 32 -22.18 7.14 -5.15
CA LYS A 32 -21.90 5.70 -5.22
C LYS A 32 -20.38 5.45 -5.28
N ILE A 33 -19.92 4.44 -4.56
CA ILE A 33 -18.51 4.04 -4.51
C ILE A 33 -18.38 2.66 -5.15
N PHE A 34 -17.48 2.54 -6.12
CA PHE A 34 -16.98 1.26 -6.60
C PHE A 34 -15.65 0.97 -5.94
N HIS A 35 -15.56 -0.15 -5.24
CA HIS A 35 -14.33 -0.63 -4.60
C HIS A 35 -13.49 -1.46 -5.58
N ASN A 36 -12.28 -1.82 -5.17
CA ASN A 36 -11.32 -2.62 -5.93
C ASN A 36 -10.98 -2.00 -7.30
N GLN A 37 -10.84 -0.67 -7.32
CA GLN A 37 -10.50 0.09 -8.52
C GLN A 37 -9.05 0.54 -8.44
N VAL A 38 -8.18 -0.08 -9.24
CA VAL A 38 -6.76 0.25 -9.27
C VAL A 38 -6.56 1.50 -10.14
N TRP A 39 -5.97 2.54 -9.53
CA TRP A 39 -5.65 3.79 -10.22
C TRP A 39 -4.25 3.76 -10.82
N LEU A 40 -4.17 4.16 -12.08
CA LEU A 40 -2.93 4.25 -12.86
C LEU A 40 -2.86 5.59 -13.57
N THR A 41 -1.64 5.98 -13.92
CA THR A 41 -1.41 7.23 -14.67
C THR A 41 -0.25 7.10 -15.65
N THR A 42 -0.32 7.84 -16.75
CA THR A 42 0.83 8.00 -17.66
C THR A 42 1.76 9.12 -17.24
N SER A 43 1.39 9.90 -16.22
CA SER A 43 2.26 10.93 -15.64
C SER A 43 3.36 10.27 -14.79
N PRO A 44 4.64 10.51 -15.09
CA PRO A 44 5.73 9.94 -14.30
C PRO A 44 5.88 10.60 -12.92
N LEU A 45 5.24 11.76 -12.70
CA LEU A 45 5.35 12.52 -11.45
C LEU A 45 4.03 12.53 -10.68
N PRO A 46 4.07 12.58 -9.34
CA PRO A 46 2.90 12.41 -8.47
C PRO A 46 1.99 13.65 -8.36
N TYR A 47 2.37 14.78 -8.95
CA TYR A 47 1.66 16.05 -8.78
C TYR A 47 0.38 16.12 -9.63
N GLY A 48 -0.70 16.66 -9.03
CA GLY A 48 -1.99 16.79 -9.70
C GLY A 48 -2.85 15.53 -9.68
N HIS A 49 -2.46 14.51 -8.89
CA HIS A 49 -3.14 13.21 -8.80
C HIS A 49 -3.93 13.01 -7.48
N GLY A 50 -4.04 14.04 -6.64
CA GLY A 50 -4.77 13.94 -5.36
C GLY A 50 -4.10 13.04 -4.33
N LEU A 51 -2.80 12.79 -4.46
CA LEU A 51 -2.02 11.93 -3.58
C LEU A 51 -1.68 12.64 -2.27
N CYS A 52 -1.90 11.95 -1.16
CA CYS A 52 -1.52 12.42 0.17
C CYS A 52 0.01 12.49 0.33
N ASN A 53 0.48 13.46 1.12
CA ASN A 53 1.88 13.61 1.51
C ASN A 53 2.17 13.18 2.95
N GLY A 54 1.14 12.78 3.72
CA GLY A 54 1.25 12.31 5.09
C GLY A 54 1.26 13.41 6.15
N THR A 55 1.05 14.67 5.76
CA THR A 55 0.95 15.82 6.68
C THR A 55 -0.47 16.37 6.77
N GLU A 56 -1.44 15.70 6.18
CA GLU A 56 -2.82 16.15 6.15
C GLU A 56 -3.47 16.06 7.54
N ILE A 57 -4.11 17.16 7.96
CA ILE A 57 -4.99 17.17 9.13
C ILE A 57 -6.41 16.93 8.62
N LEU A 58 -6.97 15.77 8.92
CA LEU A 58 -8.28 15.34 8.43
C LEU A 58 -9.40 15.84 9.33
N SER A 59 -10.40 16.48 8.73
CA SER A 59 -11.68 16.78 9.36
C SER A 59 -12.52 15.51 9.57
N GLU A 60 -13.54 15.57 10.42
CA GLU A 60 -14.41 14.41 10.69
C GLU A 60 -15.19 13.94 9.45
N SER A 61 -15.54 14.85 8.54
CA SER A 61 -16.20 14.48 7.29
C SER A 61 -15.23 13.74 6.34
N GLU A 62 -13.95 14.12 6.32
CA GLU A 62 -12.91 13.44 5.56
C GLU A 62 -12.59 12.07 6.15
N LYS A 63 -12.48 11.95 7.47
CA LYS A 63 -12.35 10.65 8.15
C LYS A 63 -13.55 9.76 7.83
N SER A 64 -14.77 10.29 7.93
CA SER A 64 -16.00 9.56 7.60
C SER A 64 -16.00 9.09 6.14
N PHE A 65 -15.56 9.95 5.21
CA PHE A 65 -15.42 9.56 3.80
C PHE A 65 -14.37 8.47 3.62
N MET A 66 -13.20 8.59 4.25
CA MET A 66 -12.13 7.60 4.18
C MET A 66 -12.58 6.24 4.71
N ARG A 67 -13.37 6.20 5.80
CA ARG A 67 -13.97 4.95 6.29
C ARG A 67 -14.84 4.29 5.23
N ARG A 68 -15.77 5.04 4.63
CA ARG A 68 -16.62 4.51 3.55
C ARG A 68 -15.83 4.08 2.34
N ALA A 69 -14.86 4.88 1.90
CA ALA A 69 -14.07 4.61 0.69
C ALA A 69 -13.11 3.42 0.87
N GLY A 70 -12.60 3.22 2.08
CA GLY A 70 -11.77 2.08 2.46
C GLY A 70 -12.54 0.86 2.93
N ASP A 71 -13.88 0.88 2.89
CA ASP A 71 -14.75 -0.19 3.42
C ASP A 71 -14.42 -0.56 4.88
N MET A 72 -14.13 0.45 5.69
CA MET A 72 -13.75 0.29 7.09
C MET A 72 -14.95 0.47 8.03
N PRO A 73 -14.97 -0.22 9.19
CA PRO A 73 -15.94 0.04 10.24
C PRO A 73 -15.95 1.50 10.70
N GLU A 74 -17.11 2.00 11.14
CA GLU A 74 -17.26 3.38 11.61
C GLU A 74 -16.35 3.71 12.81
N SER A 75 -16.08 2.71 13.66
CA SER A 75 -15.18 2.81 14.81
C SER A 75 -13.69 2.77 14.46
N ALA A 76 -13.32 2.52 13.20
CA ALA A 76 -11.92 2.41 12.81
C ALA A 76 -11.18 3.75 13.05
N PRO A 77 -10.05 3.73 13.77
CA PRO A 77 -9.26 4.92 14.01
C PRO A 77 -8.59 5.38 12.70
N ILE A 78 -8.64 6.68 12.43
CA ILE A 78 -7.90 7.31 11.33
C ILE A 78 -6.99 8.37 11.95
N ASN A 79 -5.74 7.95 12.19
CA ASN A 79 -4.74 8.76 12.88
C ASN A 79 -3.96 9.67 11.92
N GLY A 80 -4.03 9.41 10.62
CA GLY A 80 -3.36 10.20 9.60
C GLY A 80 -3.37 9.52 8.24
N THR A 81 -2.71 10.16 7.29
CA THR A 81 -2.46 9.67 5.94
C THR A 81 -1.00 9.24 5.81
N HIS A 82 -0.72 8.35 4.84
CA HIS A 82 0.66 8.07 4.44
C HIS A 82 1.06 8.93 3.24
N ASN A 83 2.36 9.17 3.10
CA ASN A 83 2.91 9.84 1.93
C ASN A 83 2.89 8.90 0.72
N LYS A 84 1.88 9.05 -0.13
CA LYS A 84 1.70 8.24 -1.35
C LYS A 84 2.55 8.75 -2.52
N LYS A 85 3.30 9.84 -2.35
CA LYS A 85 4.21 10.35 -3.38
C LYS A 85 5.56 9.63 -3.38
N LEU A 86 5.91 8.92 -2.31
CA LEU A 86 7.25 8.36 -2.14
C LEU A 86 7.53 7.17 -3.05
N ILE A 87 6.54 6.32 -3.31
CA ILE A 87 6.73 5.11 -4.13
C ILE A 87 6.01 5.26 -5.46
N ARG A 88 6.74 5.00 -6.54
CA ARG A 88 6.22 4.85 -7.90
C ARG A 88 6.46 3.43 -8.36
N LEU A 89 5.39 2.76 -8.78
CA LEU A 89 5.43 1.45 -9.40
C LEU A 89 5.24 1.61 -10.89
N LYS A 90 6.15 1.08 -11.70
CA LYS A 90 5.97 0.97 -13.15
C LYS A 90 5.30 -0.37 -13.46
N ILE A 91 4.21 -0.33 -14.23
CA ILE A 91 3.41 -1.51 -14.57
C ILE A 91 3.73 -1.98 -15.99
N ASP A 92 3.70 -3.29 -16.22
CA ASP A 92 3.75 -3.90 -17.55
C ASP A 92 2.56 -3.41 -18.40
N ALA A 93 2.83 -2.39 -19.21
CA ALA A 93 1.84 -1.72 -20.03
C ALA A 93 1.31 -2.62 -21.16
N GLU A 94 2.08 -3.61 -21.61
CA GLU A 94 1.66 -4.51 -22.69
C GLU A 94 0.73 -5.60 -22.19
N TRP A 95 0.95 -6.08 -20.96
CA TRP A 95 0.03 -6.99 -20.30
C TRP A 95 -1.29 -6.30 -19.93
N ILE A 96 -1.25 -5.15 -19.26
CA ILE A 96 -2.45 -4.55 -18.66
C ILE A 96 -3.45 -4.04 -19.71
N LYS A 97 -2.98 -3.51 -20.84
CA LYS A 97 -3.86 -3.05 -21.94
C LYS A 97 -4.69 -4.16 -22.56
N LYS A 98 -4.28 -5.42 -22.39
CA LYS A 98 -4.98 -6.60 -22.91
C LYS A 98 -5.98 -7.15 -21.89
N GLN A 99 -6.00 -6.65 -20.66
CA GLN A 99 -6.90 -7.15 -19.62
C GLN A 99 -8.30 -6.55 -19.75
N PRO A 100 -9.36 -7.36 -19.55
CA PRO A 100 -10.70 -6.82 -19.40
C PRO A 100 -10.77 -5.90 -18.17
N GLY A 101 -11.59 -4.85 -18.24
CA GLY A 101 -11.74 -3.91 -17.11
C GLY A 101 -10.66 -2.82 -17.02
N PHE A 102 -9.67 -2.80 -17.95
CA PHE A 102 -8.76 -1.67 -18.11
C PHE A 102 -9.36 -0.59 -19.02
N SER A 103 -9.47 0.64 -18.53
CA SER A 103 -9.99 1.77 -19.32
C SER A 103 -9.33 3.08 -18.92
N SER A 104 -9.24 4.04 -19.85
CA SER A 104 -8.97 5.42 -19.44
C SER A 104 -10.12 5.92 -18.57
N TYR A 105 -9.78 6.75 -17.58
CA TYR A 105 -10.75 7.31 -16.63
C TYR A 105 -11.85 8.09 -17.34
N THR A 106 -11.49 8.97 -18.28
CA THR A 106 -12.46 9.80 -19.02
C THR A 106 -13.43 8.97 -19.87
N LYS A 107 -12.97 7.86 -20.46
CA LYS A 107 -13.84 6.90 -21.16
C LYS A 107 -14.79 6.22 -20.18
N LEU A 108 -14.25 5.65 -19.10
CA LEU A 108 -15.03 4.94 -18.10
C LEU A 108 -16.14 5.83 -17.51
N MET A 109 -15.81 7.06 -17.11
CA MET A 109 -16.79 7.99 -16.54
C MET A 109 -17.89 8.36 -17.54
N ARG A 110 -17.57 8.53 -18.82
CA ARG A 110 -18.57 8.75 -19.87
C ARG A 110 -19.47 7.54 -20.06
N ASP A 111 -18.90 6.34 -20.10
CA ASP A 111 -19.65 5.09 -20.28
C ASP A 111 -20.57 4.82 -19.06
N LEU A 112 -20.20 5.32 -17.88
CA LEU A 112 -21.01 5.36 -16.65
C LEU A 112 -22.00 6.55 -16.58
N GLY A 113 -22.16 7.32 -17.65
CA GLY A 113 -23.12 8.43 -17.72
C GLY A 113 -22.77 9.65 -16.84
N GLN A 114 -21.52 9.78 -16.40
CA GLN A 114 -21.13 10.81 -15.45
C GLN A 114 -21.00 12.20 -16.13
N PRO A 115 -21.42 13.29 -15.47
CA PRO A 115 -21.33 14.63 -16.05
C PRO A 115 -19.88 15.03 -16.34
N LYS A 116 -19.62 15.61 -17.51
CA LYS A 116 -18.28 16.12 -17.88
C LYS A 116 -17.72 17.13 -16.85
N ALA A 117 -18.59 17.96 -16.28
CA ALA A 117 -18.23 18.91 -15.24
C ALA A 117 -17.74 18.21 -13.97
N TYR A 118 -18.37 17.09 -13.58
CA TYR A 118 -17.93 16.28 -12.45
C TYR A 118 -16.56 15.66 -12.70
N VAL A 119 -16.34 15.07 -13.88
CA VAL A 119 -15.04 14.51 -14.28
C VAL A 119 -13.93 15.56 -14.19
N LYS A 120 -14.20 16.78 -14.67
CA LYS A 120 -13.26 17.92 -14.55
C LYS A 120 -13.07 18.39 -13.11
N TYR A 121 -14.12 18.37 -12.30
CA TYR A 121 -14.05 18.71 -10.88
C TYR A 121 -13.14 17.73 -10.13
N VAL A 122 -13.27 16.42 -10.34
CA VAL A 122 -12.36 15.41 -9.76
C VAL A 122 -10.91 15.68 -10.17
N GLY A 123 -10.69 16.00 -11.45
CA GLY A 123 -9.39 16.46 -11.96
C GLY A 123 -8.83 17.67 -11.21
N ALA A 124 -9.66 18.68 -10.94
CA ALA A 124 -9.27 19.89 -10.20
C ALA A 124 -8.96 19.59 -8.73
N MET A 125 -9.71 18.69 -8.09
CA MET A 125 -9.45 18.26 -6.71
C MET A 125 -8.15 17.46 -6.55
N GLY A 126 -7.59 16.96 -7.65
CA GLY A 126 -6.26 16.34 -7.66
C GLY A 126 -5.10 17.32 -7.53
N VAL A 127 -5.35 18.62 -7.74
CA VAL A 127 -4.32 19.69 -7.64
C VAL A 127 -3.99 19.95 -6.17
N GLU A 128 -2.69 20.11 -5.89
CA GLU A 128 -2.22 20.37 -4.53
C GLU A 128 -2.82 21.68 -3.98
N GLY A 129 -3.35 21.61 -2.75
CA GLY A 129 -4.04 22.74 -2.11
C GLY A 129 -5.45 23.04 -2.64
N ALA A 130 -5.98 22.27 -3.61
CA ALA A 130 -7.32 22.50 -4.16
C ALA A 130 -8.43 22.54 -3.10
N ARG A 131 -8.29 21.75 -2.03
CA ARG A 131 -9.26 21.71 -0.92
C ARG A 131 -9.40 23.03 -0.16
N CYS A 132 -8.39 23.90 -0.22
CA CYS A 132 -8.40 25.21 0.43
C CYS A 132 -8.84 26.34 -0.54
N MET A 133 -9.21 26.00 -1.77
CA MET A 133 -9.62 26.96 -2.79
C MET A 133 -11.12 27.25 -2.73
N THR A 134 -11.50 28.46 -3.17
CA THR A 134 -12.91 28.83 -3.36
C THR A 134 -13.50 28.19 -4.62
N ASP A 135 -14.83 28.14 -4.71
CA ASP A 135 -15.53 27.62 -5.89
C ASP A 135 -15.15 28.35 -7.19
N GLU A 136 -14.87 29.66 -7.12
CA GLU A 136 -14.40 30.46 -8.25
C GLU A 136 -13.00 30.02 -8.72
N GLN A 137 -12.10 29.75 -7.76
CA GLN A 137 -10.75 29.26 -8.04
C GLN A 137 -10.79 27.87 -8.65
N ILE A 138 -11.61 26.96 -8.11
CA ILE A 138 -11.85 25.62 -8.67
C ILE A 138 -12.44 25.73 -10.09
N SER A 139 -13.45 26.56 -10.30
CA SER A 139 -14.05 26.80 -11.61
C SER A 139 -13.04 27.36 -12.63
N LYS A 140 -12.07 28.15 -12.18
CA LYS A 140 -10.97 28.65 -13.01
C LYS A 140 -9.98 27.53 -13.36
N LEU A 141 -9.64 26.65 -12.41
CA LEU A 141 -8.79 25.48 -12.66
C LEU A 141 -9.40 24.54 -13.69
N MET A 142 -10.69 24.21 -13.54
CA MET A 142 -11.43 23.34 -14.46
C MET A 142 -11.42 23.88 -15.91
N ARG A 143 -11.48 25.20 -16.08
CA ARG A 143 -11.46 25.86 -17.40
C ARG A 143 -10.07 25.97 -18.03
N LYS A 144 -9.03 26.18 -17.21
CA LYS A 144 -7.66 26.39 -17.70
C LYS A 144 -6.95 25.12 -18.19
N GLY A 145 -7.48 23.94 -17.86
CA GLY A 145 -6.94 22.65 -18.33
C GLY A 145 -5.70 22.16 -17.58
N ASN A 146 -5.39 22.70 -16.40
CA ASN A 146 -4.25 22.28 -15.58
C ASN A 146 -4.53 21.02 -14.74
N THR A 147 -5.53 20.23 -15.12
CA THR A 147 -5.96 19.02 -14.42
C THR A 147 -5.40 17.78 -15.14
N LYS A 148 -5.34 16.63 -14.46
CA LYS A 148 -4.61 15.44 -14.93
C LYS A 148 -5.50 14.25 -15.29
N GLU A 149 -6.81 14.42 -15.31
CA GLU A 149 -7.75 13.31 -15.46
C GLU A 149 -7.69 12.60 -16.83
N ASP A 150 -7.08 13.23 -17.83
CA ASP A 150 -6.78 12.64 -19.14
C ASP A 150 -5.58 11.68 -19.10
N THR A 151 -4.72 11.78 -18.08
CA THR A 151 -3.60 10.86 -17.88
C THR A 151 -3.99 9.64 -17.05
N TRP A 152 -5.20 9.60 -16.48
CA TRP A 152 -5.62 8.56 -15.53
C TRP A 152 -6.27 7.36 -16.22
N TYR A 153 -6.00 6.18 -15.66
CA TYR A 153 -6.54 4.90 -16.07
C TYR A 153 -7.05 4.16 -14.84
N ILE A 154 -8.11 3.39 -15.03
CA ILE A 154 -8.71 2.54 -14.01
C ILE A 154 -8.62 1.10 -14.49
N PHE A 155 -8.25 0.21 -13.58
CA PHE A 155 -8.32 -1.23 -13.78
C PHE A 155 -9.19 -1.86 -12.70
N ASN A 156 -10.25 -2.53 -13.12
CA ASN A 156 -11.09 -3.34 -12.25
C ASN A 156 -10.57 -4.79 -12.25
N GLY A 157 -9.55 -5.03 -11.42
CA GLY A 157 -8.88 -6.32 -11.32
C GLY A 157 -7.64 -6.23 -10.44
N VAL A 158 -6.85 -7.31 -10.42
CA VAL A 158 -5.64 -7.42 -9.62
C VAL A 158 -4.41 -7.35 -10.52
N ILE A 159 -3.48 -6.44 -10.20
CA ILE A 159 -2.16 -6.40 -10.84
C ILE A 159 -1.21 -7.24 -9.98
N PRO A 160 -0.84 -8.46 -10.39
CA PRO A 160 0.01 -9.31 -9.57
C PRO A 160 1.44 -8.73 -9.47
N PRO A 161 2.22 -9.07 -8.44
CA PRO A 161 3.58 -8.57 -8.26
C PRO A 161 4.48 -8.77 -9.49
N SER A 162 4.32 -9.90 -10.19
CA SER A 162 5.05 -10.23 -11.43
C SER A 162 4.81 -9.28 -12.61
N LYS A 163 3.84 -8.36 -12.51
CA LYS A 163 3.54 -7.32 -13.51
C LYS A 163 3.99 -5.93 -13.09
N ILE A 164 4.62 -5.80 -11.93
CA ILE A 164 5.32 -4.60 -11.50
C ILE A 164 6.75 -4.71 -12.04
N VAL A 165 7.08 -3.91 -13.06
CA VAL A 165 8.38 -4.00 -13.75
C VAL A 165 9.46 -3.14 -13.11
N ALA A 166 9.08 -2.16 -12.27
CA ALA A 166 10.01 -1.41 -11.45
C ALA A 166 9.31 -0.87 -10.20
N VAL A 167 10.06 -0.85 -9.09
CA VAL A 167 9.69 -0.19 -7.84
C VAL A 167 10.69 0.92 -7.62
N GLU A 168 10.22 2.15 -7.48
CA GLU A 168 11.06 3.33 -7.40
C GLU A 168 10.68 4.22 -6.20
N TYR A 169 11.69 4.84 -5.59
CA TYR A 169 11.59 5.75 -4.47
C TYR A 169 11.88 7.20 -4.89
N MET A 170 11.10 8.15 -4.41
CA MET A 170 11.34 9.58 -4.62
C MET A 170 12.45 10.09 -3.68
N GLU A 171 13.70 10.00 -4.13
CA GLU A 171 14.90 10.44 -3.38
C GLU A 171 14.92 11.96 -3.17
N THR A 172 14.58 12.71 -4.22
CA THR A 172 14.42 14.16 -4.18
C THR A 172 13.20 14.57 -5.00
N ARG A 173 12.80 15.83 -4.89
CA ARG A 173 11.69 16.37 -5.69
C ARG A 173 11.90 16.03 -7.16
N ASP A 174 10.90 15.43 -7.78
CA ASP A 174 10.87 15.02 -9.19
C ASP A 174 11.85 13.90 -9.60
N LYS A 175 12.67 13.35 -8.69
CA LYS A 175 13.66 12.31 -8.99
C LYS A 175 13.33 10.99 -8.29
N TYR A 176 13.06 9.98 -9.10
CA TYR A 176 12.88 8.60 -8.66
C TYR A 176 14.14 7.77 -8.91
N VAL A 177 14.50 6.93 -7.94
CA VAL A 177 15.61 5.97 -7.99
C VAL A 177 15.08 4.56 -7.69
N PRO A 178 15.77 3.47 -8.09
CA PRO A 178 15.37 2.12 -7.70
C PRO A 178 15.18 2.01 -6.19
N TYR A 179 14.04 1.43 -5.79
CA TYR A 179 13.74 1.24 -4.37
C TYR A 179 14.66 0.16 -3.78
N ASP A 180 15.16 0.48 -2.60
CA ASP A 180 15.94 -0.41 -1.74
C ASP A 180 15.35 -0.34 -0.33
N PHE A 181 15.03 -1.49 0.24
CA PHE A 181 14.34 -1.55 1.53
C PHE A 181 15.22 -1.03 2.67
N GLU A 182 16.51 -1.36 2.68
CA GLU A 182 17.39 -0.98 3.78
C GLU A 182 17.65 0.54 3.78
N ALA A 183 17.87 1.13 2.60
CA ALA A 183 18.13 2.55 2.43
C ALA A 183 16.89 3.42 2.57
N HIS A 184 15.72 2.96 2.09
CA HIS A 184 14.53 3.81 1.96
C HIS A 184 13.34 3.36 2.81
N GLY A 185 13.22 2.04 3.06
CA GLY A 185 12.04 1.41 3.65
C GLY A 185 12.11 1.23 5.15
N ARG A 186 13.22 0.66 5.65
CA ARG A 186 13.38 0.18 7.02
C ARG A 186 13.00 1.24 8.04
N GLY A 187 13.63 2.41 7.97
CA GLY A 187 13.35 3.50 8.91
C GLY A 187 11.89 3.96 8.87
N TYR A 188 11.24 3.96 7.70
CA TYR A 188 9.82 4.34 7.59
C TYR A 188 8.90 3.31 8.25
N ILE A 189 9.19 2.02 8.06
CA ILE A 189 8.41 0.91 8.62
C ILE A 189 8.60 0.81 10.14
N GLU A 190 9.83 0.94 10.64
CA GLU A 190 10.15 0.98 12.07
C GLU A 190 9.51 2.17 12.77
N ASN A 191 9.52 3.35 12.14
CA ASN A 191 8.78 4.52 12.64
C ASN A 191 7.25 4.34 12.62
N SER A 192 6.74 3.29 11.99
CA SER A 192 5.32 2.93 12.02
C SER A 192 5.02 1.83 13.06
N GLY A 193 5.98 1.48 13.92
CA GLY A 193 5.84 0.45 14.96
C GLY A 193 5.93 -0.99 14.47
N ILE A 194 6.38 -1.19 13.23
CA ILE A 194 6.59 -2.50 12.62
C ILE A 194 8.09 -2.72 12.53
N TYR A 195 8.59 -3.85 13.01
CA TYR A 195 10.03 -4.13 13.11
C TYR A 195 10.41 -5.36 12.27
N PRO A 196 10.90 -5.15 11.03
CA PRO A 196 11.32 -6.24 10.16
C PRO A 196 12.66 -6.83 10.59
N ILE A 197 12.84 -8.13 10.34
CA ILE A 197 14.11 -8.81 10.59
C ILE A 197 15.26 -8.18 9.79
N SER A 198 16.49 -8.36 10.25
CA SER A 198 17.67 -7.84 9.57
C SER A 198 17.89 -8.51 8.22
N SER A 199 18.64 -7.87 7.33
CA SER A 199 19.05 -8.47 6.05
C SER A 199 19.86 -9.76 6.23
N LEU A 200 20.62 -9.88 7.32
CA LEU A 200 21.35 -11.09 7.69
C LEU A 200 20.39 -12.24 8.01
N LEU A 201 19.41 -12.01 8.89
CA LEU A 201 18.40 -13.02 9.25
C LEU A 201 17.52 -13.39 8.05
N LEU A 202 17.19 -12.43 7.20
CA LEU A 202 16.44 -12.69 5.97
C LEU A 202 17.24 -13.56 4.99
N SER A 203 18.54 -13.29 4.84
CA SER A 203 19.41 -14.12 4.01
C SER A 203 19.53 -15.54 4.56
N GLU A 204 19.62 -15.69 5.89
CA GLU A 204 19.61 -17.01 6.53
C GLU A 204 18.30 -17.75 6.25
N LEU A 205 17.16 -17.09 6.51
CA LEU A 205 15.83 -17.65 6.26
C LEU A 205 15.68 -18.14 4.81
N ASN A 206 16.04 -17.29 3.84
CA ASN A 206 15.91 -17.63 2.42
C ASN A 206 16.86 -18.76 1.98
N ASN A 207 17.98 -18.98 2.67
CA ASN A 207 18.86 -20.12 2.41
C ASN A 207 18.32 -21.44 2.98
N GLU A 208 17.54 -21.38 4.07
CA GLU A 208 16.91 -22.55 4.67
C GLU A 208 15.61 -22.95 3.97
N MET A 209 14.92 -22.00 3.33
CA MET A 209 13.65 -22.24 2.64
C MET A 209 13.86 -22.76 1.22
N GLN A 210 13.21 -23.88 0.89
CA GLN A 210 13.23 -24.44 -0.46
C GLN A 210 11.99 -24.01 -1.25
N GLY A 211 12.18 -23.42 -2.43
CA GLY A 211 11.07 -23.12 -3.35
C GLY A 211 10.25 -21.87 -3.01
N ILE A 212 10.57 -21.16 -1.93
CA ILE A 212 10.02 -19.84 -1.60
C ILE A 212 11.12 -18.85 -1.25
N THR A 213 10.85 -17.56 -1.42
CA THR A 213 11.79 -16.50 -1.07
C THR A 213 11.04 -15.32 -0.47
N PHE A 214 11.40 -14.96 0.75
CA PHE A 214 10.86 -13.80 1.43
C PHE A 214 11.56 -12.53 0.96
N LEU A 215 10.76 -11.48 0.73
CA LEU A 215 11.25 -10.17 0.34
C LEU A 215 11.73 -9.36 1.57
N PRO A 216 12.64 -8.40 1.39
CA PRO A 216 12.95 -7.43 2.43
C PRO A 216 11.70 -6.74 2.99
N GLY A 217 11.60 -6.67 4.32
CA GLY A 217 10.43 -6.10 5.01
C GLY A 217 9.20 -7.02 5.10
N SER A 218 9.25 -8.25 4.56
CA SER A 218 8.11 -9.18 4.55
C SER A 218 8.01 -10.09 5.79
N VAL A 219 9.10 -10.18 6.57
CA VAL A 219 9.14 -10.91 7.85
C VAL A 219 9.40 -9.92 8.98
N MET A 220 8.48 -9.81 9.94
CA MET A 220 8.49 -8.72 10.91
C MET A 220 7.71 -9.02 12.19
N THR A 221 8.01 -8.28 13.24
CA THR A 221 7.20 -8.23 14.48
C THR A 221 6.42 -6.91 14.52
N PHE A 222 5.26 -6.93 15.17
CA PHE A 222 4.51 -5.71 15.52
C PHE A 222 3.63 -5.97 16.75
N CYS A 223 3.37 -4.94 17.54
CA CYS A 223 2.51 -5.00 18.72
C CYS A 223 1.23 -4.18 18.47
N HIS A 224 0.07 -4.83 18.47
CA HIS A 224 -1.21 -4.18 18.12
C HIS A 224 -2.07 -3.83 19.35
N LYS A 225 -1.70 -4.35 20.52
CA LYS A 225 -2.31 -4.09 21.83
C LYS A 225 -1.32 -4.43 22.94
N GLU A 226 -1.47 -3.82 24.12
CA GLU A 226 -0.57 -4.00 25.27
C GLU A 226 -0.26 -5.47 25.61
N ASN A 227 -1.30 -6.32 25.57
CA ASN A 227 -1.16 -7.77 25.84
C ASN A 227 -1.11 -8.59 24.53
N SER A 228 -0.44 -8.08 23.50
CA SER A 228 -0.21 -8.86 22.28
C SER A 228 0.69 -10.05 22.61
N GLU A 229 0.34 -11.23 22.09
CA GLU A 229 1.24 -12.37 22.16
C GLU A 229 2.49 -12.08 21.32
N GLU A 230 3.67 -12.37 21.88
CA GLU A 230 4.94 -12.22 21.17
C GLU A 230 4.97 -13.14 19.97
N ASN A 231 5.11 -12.57 18.78
CA ASN A 231 5.00 -13.32 17.54
C ASN A 231 5.87 -12.74 16.44
N ILE A 232 6.18 -13.59 15.47
CA ILE A 232 6.82 -13.24 14.21
C ILE A 232 5.83 -13.47 13.06
N LEU A 233 5.64 -12.47 12.22
CA LEU A 233 4.79 -12.54 11.03
C LEU A 233 5.66 -12.80 9.80
N PHE A 234 5.29 -13.80 9.02
CA PHE A 234 5.84 -14.10 7.70
C PHE A 234 4.80 -13.77 6.64
N ARG A 235 5.14 -12.91 5.68
CA ARG A 235 4.30 -12.60 4.52
C ARG A 235 4.99 -13.04 3.24
N HIS A 236 4.29 -13.87 2.47
CA HIS A 236 4.71 -14.35 1.17
C HIS A 236 3.54 -14.22 0.19
N GLU A 237 3.82 -14.14 -1.12
CA GLU A 237 2.77 -14.00 -2.14
C GLU A 237 1.70 -15.12 -2.08
N CYS A 238 2.09 -16.31 -1.63
CA CYS A 238 1.20 -17.46 -1.48
C CYS A 238 0.46 -17.52 -0.14
N PHE A 239 1.08 -17.04 0.95
CA PHE A 239 0.53 -17.20 2.29
C PHE A 239 1.03 -16.14 3.26
N THR A 240 0.25 -15.89 4.31
CA THR A 240 0.67 -15.12 5.48
C THR A 240 0.50 -15.99 6.71
N CYS A 241 1.51 -16.06 7.56
CA CYS A 241 1.41 -16.76 8.84
C CYS A 241 2.09 -16.01 9.98
N SER A 242 1.52 -16.13 11.18
CA SER A 242 2.11 -15.63 12.42
C SER A 242 2.42 -16.81 13.33
N ILE A 243 3.63 -16.84 13.88
CA ILE A 243 4.11 -17.89 14.79
C ILE A 243 4.40 -17.26 16.16
N SER A 244 3.87 -17.87 17.21
CA SER A 244 4.16 -17.49 18.60
C SER A 244 5.62 -17.74 18.94
N LEU A 245 6.29 -16.76 19.55
CA LEU A 245 7.67 -16.93 20.04
C LEU A 245 7.72 -17.67 21.38
N LYS A 246 6.58 -17.88 22.05
CA LYS A 246 6.52 -18.56 23.36
C LYS A 246 6.52 -20.07 23.22
N ASN A 247 5.78 -20.60 22.26
CA ASN A 247 5.58 -22.05 22.08
C ASN A 247 5.69 -22.50 20.63
N PHE A 248 5.98 -21.59 19.69
CA PHE A 248 6.10 -21.88 18.25
C PHE A 248 4.83 -22.46 17.62
N SER A 249 3.67 -22.19 18.22
CA SER A 249 2.37 -22.48 17.62
C SER A 249 2.05 -21.46 16.52
N VAL A 250 1.24 -21.89 15.55
CA VAL A 250 0.72 -21.02 14.50
C VAL A 250 -0.48 -20.27 15.08
N LEU A 251 -0.40 -18.94 15.12
CA LEU A 251 -1.46 -18.07 15.62
C LEU A 251 -2.45 -17.70 14.52
N ILE A 252 -1.92 -17.44 13.31
CA ILE A 252 -2.69 -17.07 12.12
C ILE A 252 -2.04 -17.77 10.93
N ALA A 253 -2.85 -18.30 10.02
CA ALA A 253 -2.43 -18.73 8.70
C ALA A 253 -3.54 -18.41 7.70
N THR A 254 -3.20 -17.73 6.61
CA THR A 254 -4.11 -17.38 5.50
C THR A 254 -3.39 -17.55 4.17
N GLY A 255 -4.15 -17.71 3.09
CA GLY A 255 -3.62 -17.93 1.74
C GLY A 255 -3.68 -19.39 1.32
N ASP A 256 -2.75 -19.81 0.46
CA ASP A 256 -2.69 -21.18 -0.05
C ASP A 256 -2.22 -22.16 1.03
N GLU A 257 -3.14 -23.00 1.50
CA GLU A 257 -2.90 -23.99 2.55
C GLU A 257 -1.79 -24.98 2.17
N THR A 258 -1.72 -25.39 0.90
CA THR A 258 -0.73 -26.37 0.43
C THR A 258 0.68 -25.80 0.56
N SER A 259 0.89 -24.58 0.07
CA SER A 259 2.16 -23.86 0.21
C SER A 259 2.51 -23.64 1.68
N PHE A 260 1.55 -23.23 2.51
CA PHE A 260 1.80 -23.02 3.93
C PHE A 260 2.23 -24.31 4.65
N TYR A 261 1.47 -25.40 4.54
CA TYR A 261 1.77 -26.66 5.24
C TYR A 261 3.08 -27.31 4.77
N THR A 262 3.50 -27.03 3.53
CA THR A 262 4.81 -27.48 3.02
C THR A 262 5.98 -26.83 3.79
N HIS A 263 5.83 -25.58 4.23
CA HIS A 263 6.92 -24.81 4.85
C HIS A 263 6.76 -24.63 6.38
N GLN A 264 5.60 -24.99 6.94
CA GLN A 264 5.25 -24.70 8.33
C GLN A 264 6.33 -25.14 9.33
N GLU A 265 6.82 -26.38 9.22
CA GLU A 265 7.79 -26.91 10.19
C GLU A 265 9.17 -26.27 10.05
N ALA A 266 9.59 -25.92 8.83
CA ALA A 266 10.82 -25.17 8.60
C ALA A 266 10.73 -23.76 9.20
N LEU A 267 9.58 -23.07 9.04
CA LEU A 267 9.37 -21.73 9.60
C LEU A 267 9.40 -21.74 11.13
N LYS A 268 8.76 -22.74 11.76
CA LYS A 268 8.83 -22.92 13.22
C LYS A 268 10.25 -23.19 13.69
N TYR A 269 10.96 -24.09 13.04
CA TYR A 269 12.34 -24.42 13.37
C TYR A 269 13.26 -23.18 13.27
N TRP A 270 13.13 -22.43 12.18
CA TRP A 270 13.89 -21.19 11.98
C TRP A 270 13.57 -20.14 13.06
N ALA A 271 12.29 -19.96 13.39
CA ALA A 271 11.86 -19.03 14.44
C ALA A 271 12.39 -19.45 15.83
N GLN A 272 12.42 -20.76 16.11
CA GLN A 272 12.98 -21.30 17.34
C GLN A 272 14.49 -21.09 17.43
N LYS A 273 15.21 -21.33 16.35
CA LYS A 273 16.67 -21.13 16.26
C LYS A 273 17.07 -19.67 16.52
N ASN A 274 16.25 -18.73 16.04
CA ASN A 274 16.52 -17.28 16.08
C ASN A 274 15.70 -16.55 17.17
N SER A 275 15.16 -17.28 18.17
CA SER A 275 14.18 -16.74 19.11
C SER A 275 14.68 -15.51 19.86
N ASN A 276 15.96 -15.48 20.23
CA ASN A 276 16.56 -14.38 21.00
C ASN A 276 16.49 -13.05 20.23
N GLU A 277 16.92 -13.02 18.96
CA GLU A 277 16.81 -11.82 18.13
C GLU A 277 15.35 -11.43 17.88
N LEU A 278 14.46 -12.42 17.71
CA LEU A 278 13.04 -12.16 17.47
C LEU A 278 12.33 -11.56 18.69
N HIS A 279 12.67 -12.02 19.90
CA HIS A 279 12.19 -11.43 21.15
C HIS A 279 12.64 -9.97 21.28
N GLN A 280 13.92 -9.67 21.02
CA GLN A 280 14.42 -8.29 21.06
C GLN A 280 13.73 -7.38 20.03
N LEU A 281 13.40 -7.89 18.85
CA LEU A 281 12.60 -7.14 17.87
C LEU A 281 11.17 -6.89 18.37
N PHE A 282 10.56 -7.87 19.04
CA PHE A 282 9.22 -7.70 19.60
C PHE A 282 9.21 -6.70 20.76
N GLU A 283 10.23 -6.68 21.62
CA GLU A 283 10.38 -5.67 22.69
C GLU A 283 10.36 -4.25 22.11
N LYS A 284 11.07 -4.00 21.00
CA LYS A 284 11.03 -2.71 20.29
C LYS A 284 9.63 -2.38 19.77
N ALA A 285 8.90 -3.38 19.25
CA ALA A 285 7.53 -3.20 18.80
C ALA A 285 6.59 -2.83 19.96
N LEU A 286 6.77 -3.44 21.13
CA LEU A 286 6.01 -3.13 22.34
C LEU A 286 6.34 -1.72 22.88
N GLU A 287 7.63 -1.35 22.92
CA GLU A 287 8.04 0.02 23.27
C GLU A 287 7.43 1.06 22.33
N SER A 288 7.40 0.76 21.03
CA SER A 288 6.75 1.62 20.05
C SER A 288 5.25 1.74 20.31
N TYR A 289 4.57 0.64 20.64
CA TYR A 289 3.14 0.67 20.99
C TYR A 289 2.89 1.59 22.19
N HIS A 290 3.66 1.47 23.28
CA HIS A 290 3.53 2.35 24.44
C HIS A 290 3.83 3.81 24.12
N ARG A 291 4.74 4.09 23.20
CA ARG A 291 5.00 5.47 22.75
C ARG A 291 3.79 6.11 22.05
N TYR A 292 3.02 5.32 21.31
CA TYR A 292 1.86 5.82 20.55
C TYR A 292 0.55 5.81 21.34
N TYR A 293 0.39 4.87 22.28
CA TYR A 293 -0.88 4.60 22.95
C TYR A 293 -0.82 4.63 24.48
N GLY A 294 0.37 4.74 25.07
CA GLY A 294 0.59 4.85 26.52
C GLY A 294 0.58 6.28 27.04
#